data_AF-A0A4W5R757-F1
#
_entry.id   AF-A0A4W5R757-F1
#
_cell.length_a   1.000
_cell.length_b   1.000
_cell.length_c   1.000
_cell.angle_alpha   90.00
_cell.angle_beta   90.00
_cell.angle_gamma   90.00
#
_symmetry.space_group_name_H-M   'P 1'
#
loop_
_entity.id
_entity.type
_entity.pdbx_description
1 polymer ?
#
loop_
_entity_poly.entity_id
_entity_poly.type
_entity_poly.pdbx_seq_one_letter_code
_entity_poly.pdbx_strand_id
1 'polypeptide(L)'
;MDFDDEDGEGPSKFSRENHSEIERRRRNKMTQYITELSDMVPTCSALARKPDKLTILRMAVSHMKSMRGTGNTSTDGAYKPSFLTEQELKHLILEAADGFLFVVAAETGRVIYVSDSVTPVLNHPQSEWFGSTLYEQVHPDDVDKLREQLSTSENSMTGRNTAIHIDIP
;
A
#
# COMPACT_ATOMS: atom_id res chain seq x y z
N MET A 1 29.38 30.81 -62.89
CA MET A 1 28.27 31.12 -61.97
C MET A 1 28.23 29.94 -61.03
N ASP A 2 28.95 30.07 -59.91
CA ASP A 2 28.98 29.04 -58.88
C ASP A 2 27.63 29.00 -58.16
N PHE A 3 27.17 27.78 -57.94
CA PHE A 3 26.04 27.41 -57.10
C PHE A 3 26.63 26.97 -55.76
N ASP A 4 26.52 27.81 -54.75
CA ASP A 4 26.61 27.52 -53.31
C ASP A 4 25.45 28.36 -52.72
N ASP A 5 24.55 27.91 -51.85
CA ASP A 5 24.69 27.00 -50.72
C ASP A 5 23.33 26.30 -50.46
N GLU A 6 23.36 24.98 -50.31
CA GLU A 6 22.27 24.21 -49.70
C GLU A 6 22.72 23.80 -48.28
N ASP A 7 22.54 24.71 -47.32
CA ASP A 7 22.84 24.47 -45.90
C ASP A 7 21.70 23.64 -45.27
N GLY A 8 21.72 22.34 -45.57
CA GLY A 8 20.97 21.32 -44.85
C GLY A 8 21.67 20.96 -43.54
N GLU A 9 21.55 21.81 -42.52
CA GLU A 9 22.17 21.60 -41.21
C GLU A 9 21.55 20.38 -40.50
N GLY A 10 22.10 19.19 -40.78
CA GLY A 10 21.84 17.99 -40.00
C GLY A 10 22.30 18.17 -38.55
N PRO A 11 21.72 17.44 -37.58
CA PRO A 11 22.00 17.66 -36.16
C PRO A 11 23.50 17.58 -35.88
N SER A 12 24.03 18.65 -35.30
CA SER A 12 25.46 18.82 -34.99
C SER A 12 26.03 17.60 -34.25
N LYS A 13 27.32 17.29 -34.43
CA LYS A 13 27.99 16.16 -33.76
C LYS A 13 27.76 16.17 -32.23
N PHE A 14 27.73 17.36 -31.63
CA PHE A 14 27.39 17.57 -30.22
C PHE A 14 25.96 17.16 -29.86
N SER A 15 24.98 17.44 -30.73
CA SER A 15 23.59 17.00 -30.54
C SER A 15 23.44 15.47 -30.61
N ARG A 16 24.15 14.83 -31.56
CA ARG A 16 24.19 13.36 -31.70
C ARG A 16 24.88 12.68 -30.53
N GLU A 17 25.94 13.29 -29.99
CA GLU A 17 26.67 12.80 -28.83
C GLU A 17 25.85 12.93 -27.54
N ASN A 18 25.20 14.08 -27.32
CA ASN A 18 24.29 14.27 -26.20
C ASN A 18 23.10 13.28 -26.24
N HIS A 19 22.51 13.07 -27.43
CA HIS A 19 21.47 12.05 -27.61
C HIS A 19 21.97 10.63 -27.28
N SER A 20 23.20 10.31 -27.68
CA SER A 20 23.84 9.02 -27.39
C SER A 20 24.11 8.83 -25.89
N GLU A 21 24.48 9.89 -25.17
CA GLU A 21 24.64 9.85 -23.71
C GLU A 21 23.32 9.65 -22.98
N ILE A 22 22.25 10.31 -23.42
CA ILE A 22 20.90 10.14 -22.84
C ILE A 22 20.46 8.68 -22.98
N GLU A 23 20.61 8.09 -24.17
CA GLU A 23 20.26 6.68 -24.38
C GLU A 23 21.16 5.74 -23.57
N ARG A 24 22.45 6.04 -23.41
CA ARG A 24 23.36 5.28 -22.53
C ARG A 24 22.88 5.32 -21.08
N ARG A 25 22.52 6.49 -20.55
CA ARG A 25 21.96 6.65 -19.19
C ARG A 25 20.67 5.85 -19.02
N ARG A 26 19.79 5.87 -20.02
CA ARG A 26 18.55 5.07 -20.02
C ARG A 26 18.84 3.57 -19.93
N ARG A 27 19.80 3.06 -20.71
CA ARG A 27 20.21 1.64 -20.69
C ARG A 27 20.86 1.23 -19.37
N ASN A 28 21.69 2.11 -18.79
CA ASN A 28 22.30 1.87 -17.48
C ASN A 28 21.22 1.78 -16.40
N LYS A 29 20.28 2.72 -16.40
CA LYS A 29 19.15 2.74 -15.46
C LYS A 29 18.24 1.52 -15.61
N MET A 30 17.94 1.11 -16.84
CA MET A 30 17.20 -0.14 -17.09
C MET A 30 17.95 -1.36 -16.56
N THR A 31 19.26 -1.42 -16.74
CA THR A 31 20.08 -2.55 -16.26
C THR A 31 20.11 -2.59 -14.72
N GLN A 32 20.17 -1.43 -14.08
CA GLN A 32 20.05 -1.30 -12.63
C GLN A 32 18.70 -1.86 -12.15
N TYR A 33 17.58 -1.41 -12.74
CA TYR A 33 16.25 -1.89 -12.34
C TYR A 33 16.06 -3.39 -12.54
N ILE A 34 16.60 -3.98 -13.62
CA ILE A 34 16.56 -5.44 -13.81
C ILE A 34 17.37 -6.18 -12.73
N THR A 35 18.47 -5.58 -12.26
CA THR A 35 19.30 -6.16 -11.20
C THR A 35 18.57 -6.12 -9.87
N GLU A 36 18.02 -4.97 -9.49
CA GLU A 36 17.21 -4.81 -8.27
C GLU A 36 15.99 -5.76 -8.31
N LEU A 37 15.31 -5.85 -9.46
CA LEU A 37 14.19 -6.78 -9.65
C LEU A 37 14.61 -8.24 -9.47
N SER A 38 15.80 -8.63 -9.95
CA SER A 38 16.31 -10.00 -9.77
C SER A 38 16.55 -10.36 -8.31
N ASP A 39 16.93 -9.38 -7.48
CA ASP A 39 17.20 -9.60 -6.06
C ASP A 39 15.89 -9.69 -5.25
N MET A 40 14.84 -8.98 -5.68
CA MET A 40 13.50 -9.03 -5.06
C MET A 40 12.68 -10.28 -5.41
N VAL A 41 13.01 -10.99 -6.48
CA VAL A 41 12.28 -12.19 -6.91
C VAL A 41 12.97 -13.44 -6.33
N PRO A 42 12.35 -14.17 -5.37
CA PRO A 42 13.01 -15.29 -4.66
C PRO A 42 13.56 -16.37 -5.58
N THR A 43 12.86 -16.65 -6.69
CA THR A 43 13.29 -17.65 -7.66
C THR A 43 14.50 -17.21 -8.49
N CYS A 44 14.72 -15.89 -8.64
CA CYS A 44 15.89 -15.32 -9.31
C CYS A 44 17.07 -15.18 -8.35
N SER A 45 16.83 -14.69 -7.13
CA SER A 45 17.88 -14.41 -6.14
C SER A 45 18.50 -15.67 -5.54
N ALA A 46 17.75 -16.79 -5.50
CA ALA A 46 18.25 -18.08 -5.05
C ALA A 46 19.21 -18.78 -6.04
N LEU A 47 19.36 -18.27 -7.27
CA LEU A 47 20.24 -18.87 -8.27
C LEU A 47 21.70 -18.42 -8.07
N ALA A 48 22.63 -19.37 -8.08
CA ALA A 48 24.08 -19.10 -7.99
C ALA A 48 24.63 -18.27 -9.16
N ARG A 49 23.91 -18.23 -10.30
CA ARG A 49 24.23 -17.41 -11.47
C ARG A 49 23.01 -16.58 -11.85
N LYS A 50 23.18 -15.26 -11.99
CA LYS A 50 22.09 -14.37 -12.41
C LYS A 50 21.60 -14.76 -13.82
N PRO A 51 20.29 -15.03 -13.99
CA PRO A 51 19.71 -15.34 -15.29
C PRO A 51 19.74 -14.12 -16.21
N ASP A 52 19.51 -14.32 -17.51
CA ASP A 52 19.45 -13.24 -18.48
C ASP A 52 18.22 -12.33 -18.25
N LYS A 53 18.26 -11.11 -18.79
CA LYS A 53 17.23 -10.09 -18.54
C LYS A 53 15.81 -10.54 -18.89
N LEU A 54 15.64 -11.32 -19.96
CA LEU A 54 14.32 -11.80 -20.37
C LEU A 54 13.78 -12.84 -19.37
N THR A 55 14.65 -13.74 -18.91
CA THR A 55 14.30 -14.73 -17.89
C THR A 55 13.94 -14.08 -16.55
N ILE A 56 14.70 -13.08 -16.10
CA ILE A 56 14.37 -12.28 -14.90
C ILE A 56 12.95 -11.72 -15.01
N LEU A 57 12.61 -11.10 -16.14
CA LEU A 57 11.28 -10.54 -16.37
C LEU A 57 10.18 -11.61 -16.34
N ARG A 58 10.40 -12.77 -16.97
CA ARG A 58 9.43 -13.88 -16.96
C ARG A 58 9.18 -14.41 -15.54
N MET A 59 10.24 -14.58 -14.77
CA MET A 59 10.17 -15.06 -13.39
C MET A 59 9.50 -14.02 -12.48
N ALA A 60 9.79 -12.72 -12.66
CA ALA A 60 9.13 -11.63 -11.96
C ALA A 60 7.61 -11.60 -12.26
N VAL A 61 7.21 -11.78 -13.52
CA VAL A 61 5.78 -11.87 -13.90
C VAL A 61 5.13 -13.07 -13.22
N SER A 62 5.79 -14.22 -13.20
CA SER A 62 5.28 -15.40 -12.50
C SER A 62 5.13 -15.16 -10.99
N HIS A 63 6.12 -14.51 -10.38
CA HIS A 63 6.10 -14.15 -8.95
C HIS A 63 4.93 -13.21 -8.64
N MET A 64 4.74 -12.15 -9.44
CA MET A 64 3.61 -11.23 -9.28
C MET A 64 2.24 -11.91 -9.46
N LYS A 65 2.12 -12.84 -10.41
CA LYS A 65 0.88 -13.64 -10.58
C LYS A 65 0.61 -14.54 -9.37
N SER A 66 1.65 -15.12 -8.78
CA SER A 66 1.53 -15.92 -7.56
C SER A 66 1.12 -15.06 -6.36
N MET A 67 1.72 -13.87 -6.19
CA MET A 67 1.38 -12.96 -5.09
C MET A 67 -0.04 -12.39 -5.20
N ARG A 68 -0.51 -12.09 -6.42
CA ARG A 68 -1.88 -11.62 -6.65
C ARG A 68 -2.94 -12.72 -6.50
N GLY A 69 -2.53 -13.98 -6.33
CA GLY A 69 -3.40 -15.14 -6.29
C GLY A 69 -4.17 -15.36 -7.59
N THR A 70 -4.80 -16.52 -7.77
CA THR A 70 -5.79 -16.80 -8.81
C THR A 70 -7.11 -16.02 -8.61
N GLY A 71 -7.07 -14.90 -7.89
CA GLY A 71 -8.22 -14.10 -7.52
C GLY A 71 -8.57 -13.12 -8.63
N ASN A 72 -9.73 -13.36 -9.26
CA ASN A 72 -10.53 -12.41 -10.00
C ASN A 72 -10.13 -10.94 -9.80
N THR A 73 -9.74 -10.27 -10.88
CA THR A 73 -9.94 -8.83 -11.01
C THR A 73 -11.44 -8.56 -11.14
N SER A 74 -12.21 -8.84 -10.08
CA SER A 74 -13.52 -8.24 -9.92
C SER A 74 -13.23 -6.83 -9.43
N THR A 75 -13.29 -5.89 -10.36
CA THR A 75 -13.42 -4.46 -10.11
C THR A 75 -14.67 -4.25 -9.26
N ASP A 76 -14.54 -4.27 -7.94
CA ASP A 76 -15.60 -3.77 -7.07
C ASP A 76 -14.99 -3.23 -5.77
N GLY A 77 -15.22 -1.94 -5.49
CA GLY A 77 -14.85 -1.30 -4.22
C GLY A 77 -13.54 -0.50 -4.23
N ALA A 78 -13.68 0.78 -4.55
CA ALA A 78 -12.66 1.82 -4.68
C ALA A 78 -11.92 2.27 -3.38
N TYR A 79 -11.45 1.37 -2.50
CA TYR A 79 -10.74 1.80 -1.28
C TYR A 79 -9.50 0.99 -0.86
N LYS A 80 -9.07 -0.04 -1.59
CA LYS A 80 -7.83 -0.76 -1.24
C LYS A 80 -6.68 -0.34 -2.16
N PRO A 81 -5.65 0.38 -1.68
CA PRO A 81 -4.39 0.45 -2.42
C PRO A 81 -3.86 -0.98 -2.50
N SER A 82 -3.98 -1.60 -3.68
CA SER A 82 -3.63 -3.00 -3.98
C SER A 82 -2.13 -3.31 -3.90
N PHE A 83 -1.37 -2.45 -3.20
CA PHE A 83 0.06 -2.57 -2.95
C PHE A 83 0.36 -3.26 -1.62
N LEU A 84 -0.47 -3.05 -0.60
CA LEU A 84 -0.31 -3.67 0.72
C LEU A 84 -1.41 -4.69 0.95
N THR A 85 -1.02 -5.87 1.42
CA THR A 85 -1.94 -6.85 1.99
C THR A 85 -2.61 -6.27 3.24
N GLU A 86 -3.74 -6.86 3.65
CA GLU A 86 -4.45 -6.42 4.87
C GLU A 86 -3.58 -6.53 6.13
N GLN A 87 -2.66 -7.50 6.15
CA GLN A 87 -1.67 -7.67 7.22
C GLN A 87 -0.61 -6.56 7.21
N GLU A 88 -0.09 -6.19 6.04
CA GLU A 88 0.87 -5.09 5.92
C GLU A 88 0.23 -3.73 6.22
N LEU A 89 -1.02 -3.52 5.80
CA LEU A 89 -1.76 -2.30 6.14
C LEU A 89 -2.02 -2.21 7.65
N LYS A 90 -2.42 -3.31 8.27
CA LYS A 90 -2.58 -3.41 9.73
C LYS A 90 -1.28 -3.11 10.45
N HIS A 91 -0.16 -3.72 10.03
CA HIS A 91 1.15 -3.49 10.62
C HIS A 91 1.62 -2.03 10.43
N LEU A 92 1.41 -1.46 9.25
CA LEU A 92 1.76 -0.07 8.96
C LEU A 92 0.95 0.92 9.81
N ILE A 93 -0.36 0.69 9.98
CA ILE A 93 -1.20 1.53 10.86
C ILE A 93 -0.73 1.42 12.30
N LEU A 94 -0.36 0.22 12.75
CA LEU A 94 0.17 -0.01 14.09
C LEU A 94 1.49 0.71 14.33
N GLU A 95 2.46 0.56 13.42
CA GLU A 95 3.77 1.21 13.58
C GLU A 95 3.68 2.75 13.47
N ALA A 96 2.78 3.27 12.64
CA ALA A 96 2.70 4.70 12.38
C ALA A 96 1.80 5.45 13.37
N ALA A 97 0.80 4.79 13.97
CA ALA A 97 -0.23 5.45 14.75
C ALA A 97 -0.44 4.86 16.15
N ASP A 98 0.33 3.86 16.57
CA ASP A 98 0.11 3.08 17.80
C ASP A 98 -1.38 2.69 17.98
N GLY A 99 -2.06 2.42 16.87
CA GLY A 99 -3.52 2.30 16.81
C GLY A 99 -3.97 0.91 16.43
N PHE A 100 -5.12 0.48 16.94
CA PHE A 100 -5.72 -0.82 16.63
C PHE A 100 -7.07 -0.65 15.92
N LEU A 101 -7.44 -1.65 15.11
CA LEU A 101 -8.73 -1.68 14.43
C LEU A 101 -9.78 -2.38 15.30
N PHE A 102 -10.96 -1.78 15.41
CA PHE A 102 -12.14 -2.40 16.02
C PHE A 102 -13.41 -2.03 15.26
N VAL A 103 -14.46 -2.82 15.44
CA VAL A 103 -15.79 -2.60 14.86
C VAL A 103 -16.82 -2.80 15.95
N VAL A 104 -17.76 -1.85 16.05
CA VAL A 104 -18.86 -1.86 17.00
C VAL A 104 -20.21 -1.80 16.30
N ALA A 105 -21.22 -2.44 16.89
CA ALA A 105 -22.61 -2.30 16.47
C ALA A 105 -23.15 -0.93 16.93
N ALA A 106 -23.51 -0.05 16.01
CA ALA A 106 -23.93 1.32 16.31
C ALA A 106 -25.12 1.40 17.28
N GLU A 107 -26.08 0.46 17.19
CA GLU A 107 -27.27 0.47 18.04
C GLU A 107 -26.98 0.08 19.50
N THR A 108 -26.07 -0.87 19.73
CA THR A 108 -25.82 -1.46 21.05
C THR A 108 -24.49 -1.04 21.66
N GLY A 109 -23.58 -0.47 20.87
CA GLY A 109 -22.19 -0.22 21.25
C GLY A 109 -21.36 -1.50 21.43
N ARG A 110 -21.89 -2.67 21.07
CA ARG A 110 -21.20 -3.95 21.25
C ARG A 110 -20.05 -4.10 20.26
N VAL A 111 -18.87 -4.47 20.75
CA VAL A 111 -17.70 -4.78 19.91
C VAL A 111 -17.93 -6.12 19.21
N ILE A 112 -17.98 -6.09 17.88
CA ILE A 112 -18.17 -7.27 17.03
C ILE A 112 -16.86 -7.77 16.40
N TYR A 113 -15.86 -6.90 16.33
CA TYR A 113 -14.52 -7.26 15.85
C TYR A 113 -13.49 -6.35 16.52
N VAL A 114 -12.32 -6.92 16.82
CA VAL A 114 -11.16 -6.20 17.30
C VAL A 114 -9.92 -6.92 16.79
N SER A 115 -8.90 -6.18 16.37
CA SER A 115 -7.62 -6.74 15.92
C SER A 115 -6.81 -7.27 17.11
N ASP A 116 -5.96 -8.28 16.90
CA ASP A 116 -4.98 -8.78 17.90
C ASP A 116 -4.08 -7.69 18.50
N SER A 117 -3.99 -6.58 17.77
CA SER A 117 -3.16 -5.42 18.01
C SER A 117 -3.66 -4.54 19.14
N VAL A 118 -4.85 -4.83 19.67
CA VAL A 118 -5.33 -4.28 20.93
C VAL A 118 -4.39 -4.64 22.09
N THR A 119 -3.73 -5.81 22.03
CA THR A 119 -2.82 -6.27 23.09
C THR A 119 -1.58 -5.38 23.22
N PRO A 120 -0.80 -5.11 22.16
CA PRO A 120 0.34 -4.20 22.27
C PRO A 120 -0.05 -2.74 22.55
N VAL A 121 -1.23 -2.29 22.11
CA VAL A 121 -1.65 -0.88 22.28
C VAL A 121 -2.24 -0.60 23.67
N LEU A 122 -3.18 -1.44 24.12
CA LEU A 122 -3.93 -1.23 25.37
C LEU A 122 -3.57 -2.21 26.48
N ASN A 123 -2.69 -3.18 26.21
CA ASN A 123 -2.33 -4.24 27.15
C ASN A 123 -3.51 -5.11 27.62
N HIS A 124 -4.58 -5.17 26.81
CA HIS A 124 -5.76 -6.00 27.05
C HIS A 124 -5.85 -7.15 26.06
N PRO A 125 -6.27 -8.35 26.49
CA PRO A 125 -6.49 -9.46 25.59
C PRO A 125 -7.71 -9.23 24.71
N GLN A 126 -7.62 -9.68 23.45
CA GLN A 126 -8.71 -9.59 22.48
C GLN A 126 -10.03 -10.20 23.00
N SER A 127 -9.96 -11.23 23.82
CA SER A 127 -11.14 -11.91 24.40
C SER A 127 -11.95 -11.05 25.35
N GLU A 128 -11.33 -10.05 25.99
CA GLU A 128 -12.00 -9.13 26.93
C GLU A 128 -12.71 -7.99 26.17
N TRP A 129 -12.11 -7.58 25.05
CA TRP A 129 -12.70 -6.59 24.14
C TRP A 129 -13.78 -7.19 23.25
N PHE A 130 -13.65 -8.46 22.89
CA PHE A 130 -14.61 -9.12 22.01
C PHE A 130 -15.93 -9.39 22.73
N GLY A 131 -17.02 -8.76 22.27
CA GLY A 131 -18.35 -8.95 22.83
C GLY A 131 -18.68 -8.09 24.05
N SER A 132 -17.73 -7.33 24.58
CA SER A 132 -18.00 -6.27 25.56
C SER A 132 -18.58 -5.03 24.88
N THR A 133 -19.07 -4.09 25.68
CA THR A 133 -19.67 -2.86 25.17
C THR A 133 -18.63 -1.75 25.20
N LEU A 134 -18.50 -0.99 24.10
CA LEU A 134 -17.52 0.10 24.01
C LEU A 134 -17.70 1.14 25.12
N TYR A 135 -18.94 1.36 25.60
CA TYR A 135 -19.25 2.24 26.72
C TYR A 135 -18.59 1.83 28.04
N GLU A 136 -18.23 0.55 28.21
CA GLU A 136 -17.54 0.05 29.41
C GLU A 136 -16.01 0.26 29.31
N GLN A 137 -15.50 0.46 28.10
CA GLN A 137 -14.07 0.61 27.81
C GLN A 137 -13.61 2.08 27.80
N VAL A 138 -14.56 3.03 27.70
CA VAL A 138 -14.27 4.47 27.64
C VAL A 138 -14.54 5.14 28.98
N HIS A 139 -13.88 6.29 29.21
CA HIS A 139 -14.11 7.08 30.41
C HIS A 139 -15.58 7.57 30.49
N PRO A 140 -16.21 7.60 31.67
CA PRO A 140 -17.61 8.04 31.84
C PRO A 140 -17.92 9.39 31.20
N ASP A 141 -16.96 10.32 31.22
CA ASP A 141 -17.11 11.67 30.65
C ASP A 141 -17.14 11.68 29.11
N ASP A 142 -16.65 10.61 28.45
CA ASP A 142 -16.63 10.48 27.00
C ASP A 142 -17.74 9.58 26.45
N VAL A 143 -18.48 8.90 27.32
CA VAL A 143 -19.63 8.05 26.94
C VAL A 143 -20.66 8.86 26.16
N ASP A 144 -20.98 10.08 26.59
CA ASP A 144 -21.98 10.92 25.92
C ASP A 144 -21.52 11.35 24.51
N LYS A 145 -20.24 11.69 24.35
CA LYS A 145 -19.65 12.01 23.04
C LYS A 145 -19.64 10.79 22.12
N LEU A 146 -19.31 9.63 22.65
CA LEU A 146 -19.28 8.38 21.90
C LEU A 146 -20.68 7.98 21.42
N ARG A 147 -21.70 8.16 22.27
CA ARG A 147 -23.11 7.93 21.89
C ARG A 147 -23.52 8.86 20.76
N GLU A 148 -23.13 10.14 20.81
CA GLU A 148 -23.41 11.09 19.73
C GLU A 148 -22.81 10.62 18.40
N GLN A 149 -21.53 10.21 18.40
CA GLN A 149 -20.82 9.70 17.21
C GLN A 149 -21.42 8.41 16.63
N LEU A 150 -21.92 7.51 17.49
CA LEU A 150 -22.60 6.28 17.05
C LEU A 150 -24.04 6.54 16.59
N SER A 151 -24.66 7.61 17.10
CA SER A 151 -26.06 7.96 16.84
C SER A 151 -26.28 8.89 15.65
N THR A 152 -25.23 9.28 14.90
CA THR A 152 -25.39 10.13 13.71
C THR A 152 -26.27 9.43 12.68
N SER A 153 -27.56 9.73 12.75
CA SER A 153 -28.58 9.37 11.78
C SER A 153 -28.09 9.75 10.40
N GLU A 154 -28.04 8.75 9.52
CA GLU A 154 -28.23 8.86 8.08
C GLU A 154 -27.81 10.20 7.45
N ASN A 155 -26.51 10.41 7.18
CA ASN A 155 -26.10 11.45 6.25
C ASN A 155 -25.12 10.92 5.21
N SER A 156 -25.71 10.38 4.14
CA SER A 156 -25.13 10.18 2.80
C SER A 156 -23.88 9.31 2.74
N MET A 157 -24.08 8.04 2.38
CA MET A 157 -23.34 7.29 1.37
C MET A 157 -22.05 7.96 0.83
N THR A 158 -21.05 8.12 1.69
CA THR A 158 -19.69 8.54 1.34
C THR A 158 -18.79 7.87 2.35
N GLY A 159 -17.85 7.05 1.88
CA GLY A 159 -16.90 6.28 2.68
C GLY A 159 -15.95 7.19 3.47
N ARG A 160 -16.47 7.86 4.49
CA ARG A 160 -15.67 8.57 5.47
C ARG A 160 -15.23 7.55 6.51
N ASN A 161 -13.97 7.16 6.43
CA ASN A 161 -13.29 6.51 7.54
C ASN A 161 -13.25 7.52 8.70
N THR A 162 -14.21 7.44 9.61
CA THR A 162 -14.21 8.26 10.84
C THR A 162 -13.15 7.69 11.77
N ALA A 163 -12.04 8.42 11.92
CA ALA A 163 -11.06 8.13 12.96
C ALA A 163 -11.64 8.62 14.29
N ILE A 164 -12.00 7.68 15.17
CA ILE A 164 -12.45 8.00 16.52
C ILE A 164 -11.19 8.07 17.40
N HIS A 165 -10.85 9.27 17.87
CA HIS A 165 -9.84 9.44 18.90
C HIS A 165 -10.51 9.15 20.25
N ILE A 166 -10.16 8.02 20.85
CA ILE A 166 -10.62 7.65 22.19
C ILE A 166 -9.42 7.85 23.11
N ASP A 167 -9.55 8.78 24.06
CA ASP A 167 -8.57 8.92 25.12
C ASP A 167 -8.76 7.74 26.08
N ILE A 168 -7.93 6.71 25.90
CA ILE A 168 -7.87 5.57 26.82
C ILE A 168 -6.77 5.89 27.84
N PRO A 169 -7.05 5.82 29.16
CA PRO A 169 -6.11 6.19 30.21
C PRO A 169 -4.85 5.31 30.26
#